data_AF-A0AAE3VXL7-F1
#
_entry.id   AF-A0AAE3VXL7-F1
#
_cell.length_a   1.000
_cell.length_b   1.000
_cell.length_c   1.000
_cell.angle_alpha   90.00
_cell.angle_beta   90.00
_cell.angle_gamma   90.00
#
_symmetry.space_group_name_H-M   'P 1'
#
loop_
_entity.id
_entity.type
_entity.pdbx_description
1 polymer ?
#
loop_
_entity_poly.entity_id
_entity_poly.type
_entity_poly.pdbx_seq_one_letter_code
_entity_poly.pdbx_strand_id
1 'polypeptide(L)'
;MPRIRGASIGEHHEMVWAGLEQATRELLRERDYDSITMGHIGARAGLARNTLYNYARDKGALIAALTERIARPTVARVAGIGARVADPAAVRLREIVEVVLAALTDPVLQLMFRPVGADAPKAPGGPFPAIVAEVERVLRDGIARGEFRDVGDVPLTVELLSGVMRAGAERAGRDPATVAATTRATSQLILASLA
;
A
#
# COMPACT_ATOMS: atom_id res chain seq x y z
N MET A 1 -12.66 -41.58 -21.50
CA MET A 1 -11.45 -40.74 -21.32
C MET A 1 -11.82 -39.48 -20.55
N PRO A 2 -11.40 -39.27 -19.29
CA PRO A 2 -11.78 -38.07 -18.57
C PRO A 2 -10.79 -36.93 -18.85
N ARG A 3 -11.33 -35.77 -19.25
CA ARG A 3 -10.62 -34.52 -19.47
C ARG A 3 -10.26 -33.90 -18.12
N ILE A 4 -8.98 -33.82 -17.78
CA ILE A 4 -8.52 -32.92 -16.71
C ILE A 4 -8.63 -31.50 -17.27
N ARG A 5 -9.80 -30.88 -17.14
CA ARG A 5 -9.94 -29.41 -17.18
C ARG A 5 -9.61 -28.90 -15.78
N GLY A 6 -8.33 -28.98 -15.41
CA GLY A 6 -7.80 -28.57 -14.12
C GLY A 6 -7.05 -27.25 -14.28
N ALA A 7 -7.25 -26.34 -13.33
CA ALA A 7 -6.62 -25.02 -13.24
C ALA A 7 -5.16 -25.01 -13.75
N SER A 8 -4.85 -24.06 -14.62
CA SER A 8 -3.48 -23.81 -15.07
C SER A 8 -2.55 -23.58 -13.87
N ILE A 9 -1.26 -23.87 -14.06
CA ILE A 9 -0.23 -23.65 -13.01
C ILE A 9 -0.29 -22.21 -12.48
N GLY A 10 -0.58 -21.24 -13.35
CA GLY A 10 -0.76 -19.83 -12.96
C GLY A 10 -1.97 -19.59 -12.08
N GLU A 11 -3.13 -20.18 -12.41
CA GLU A 11 -4.35 -20.07 -11.59
C GLU A 11 -4.13 -20.69 -10.20
N HIS A 12 -3.47 -21.86 -10.14
CA HIS A 12 -3.12 -22.47 -8.85
C HIS A 12 -2.16 -21.59 -8.05
N HIS A 13 -1.16 -21.00 -8.69
CA HIS A 13 -0.21 -20.10 -8.04
C HIS A 13 -0.90 -18.85 -7.46
N GLU A 14 -1.82 -18.23 -8.22
CA GLU A 14 -2.60 -17.09 -7.74
C GLU A 14 -3.54 -17.45 -6.59
N MET A 15 -4.17 -18.62 -6.64
CA MET A 15 -4.97 -19.13 -5.52
C MET A 15 -4.15 -19.25 -4.23
N VAL A 16 -2.92 -19.75 -4.32
CA VAL A 16 -2.04 -19.90 -3.15
C VAL A 16 -1.66 -18.52 -2.59
N TRP A 17 -1.28 -17.56 -3.44
CA TRP A 17 -0.98 -16.20 -2.99
C TRP A 17 -2.18 -15.50 -2.34
N ALA A 18 -3.38 -15.68 -2.89
CA ALA A 18 -4.61 -15.17 -2.27
C ALA A 18 -4.85 -15.80 -0.88
N GLY A 19 -4.60 -17.11 -0.74
CA GLY A 19 -4.67 -17.80 0.55
C GLY A 19 -3.65 -17.27 1.57
N LEU A 20 -2.41 -17.02 1.13
CA LEU A 20 -1.35 -16.44 1.97
C LEU A 20 -1.68 -15.03 2.44
N GLU A 21 -2.23 -14.19 1.56
CA GLU A 21 -2.69 -12.85 1.94
C GLU A 21 -3.79 -12.91 2.99
N GLN A 22 -4.83 -13.71 2.75
CA GLN A 22 -5.97 -13.82 3.65
C GLN A 22 -5.53 -14.34 5.02
N ALA A 23 -4.74 -15.42 5.04
CA ALA A 23 -4.18 -15.97 6.27
C ALA A 23 -3.36 -14.94 7.05
N THR A 24 -2.53 -14.15 6.36
CA THR A 24 -1.71 -13.11 6.99
C THR A 24 -2.57 -11.99 7.56
N ARG A 25 -3.57 -11.51 6.82
CA ARG A 25 -4.53 -10.48 7.29
C ARG A 25 -5.25 -10.92 8.55
N GLU A 26 -5.73 -12.16 8.60
CA GLU A 26 -6.43 -12.69 9.78
C GLU A 26 -5.50 -12.79 10.98
N LEU A 27 -4.31 -13.36 10.80
CA LEU A 27 -3.33 -13.48 11.88
C LEU A 27 -2.92 -12.12 12.45
N LEU A 28 -2.79 -11.09 11.61
CA LEU A 28 -2.47 -9.73 12.03
C LEU A 28 -3.61 -9.04 12.80
N ARG A 29 -4.86 -9.50 12.67
CA ARG A 29 -5.98 -9.02 13.49
C ARG A 29 -6.05 -9.73 14.83
N GLU A 30 -5.57 -10.96 14.89
CA GLU A 30 -5.63 -11.80 16.09
C GLU A 30 -4.40 -11.61 17.02
N ARG A 31 -3.25 -11.21 16.47
CA ARG A 31 -1.96 -11.28 17.16
C ARG A 31 -0.99 -10.20 16.70
N ASP A 32 -0.03 -9.89 17.57
CA ASP A 32 1.10 -9.04 17.22
C ASP A 32 2.00 -9.70 16.17
N TYR A 33 2.46 -8.90 15.20
CA TYR A 33 3.32 -9.33 14.10
C TYR A 33 4.54 -10.15 14.55
N ASP A 34 5.17 -9.76 15.66
CA ASP A 34 6.39 -10.39 16.16
C ASP A 34 6.13 -11.82 16.67
N SER A 35 4.91 -12.12 17.11
CA SER A 35 4.47 -13.47 17.51
C SER A 35 4.05 -14.37 16.33
N ILE A 36 3.83 -13.78 15.15
CA ILE A 36 3.46 -14.53 13.95
C ILE A 36 4.72 -15.22 13.40
N THR A 37 4.57 -16.48 13.02
CA THR A 37 5.64 -17.32 12.45
C THR A 37 5.23 -17.82 11.07
N MET A 38 6.20 -18.29 10.28
CA MET A 38 5.93 -18.99 9.02
C MET A 38 5.00 -20.20 9.24
N GLY A 39 5.13 -20.90 10.36
CA GLY A 39 4.26 -22.03 10.70
C GLY A 39 2.80 -21.62 10.91
N HIS A 40 2.55 -20.50 11.60
CA HIS A 40 1.21 -19.96 11.77
C HIS A 40 0.56 -19.62 10.42
N ILE A 41 1.30 -18.95 9.53
CA ILE A 41 0.80 -18.54 8.21
C ILE A 41 0.51 -19.77 7.34
N GLY A 42 1.44 -20.73 7.27
CA GLY A 42 1.25 -21.96 6.51
C GLY A 42 0.04 -22.76 6.99
N ALA A 43 -0.09 -22.96 8.30
CA ALA A 43 -1.23 -23.67 8.88
C ALA A 43 -2.56 -22.99 8.56
N ARG A 44 -2.64 -21.65 8.66
CA ARG A 44 -3.86 -20.89 8.35
C ARG A 44 -4.20 -20.92 6.86
N ALA A 45 -3.19 -20.86 5.99
CA ALA A 45 -3.35 -20.94 4.55
C ALA A 45 -3.61 -22.37 4.04
N GLY A 46 -3.58 -23.39 4.91
CA GLY A 46 -3.72 -24.79 4.51
C GLY A 46 -2.52 -25.34 3.74
N LEU A 47 -1.33 -24.74 3.92
CA LEU A 47 -0.10 -25.12 3.23
C LEU A 47 0.84 -25.91 4.13
N ALA A 48 1.37 -27.01 3.60
CA ALA A 48 2.49 -27.71 4.21
C ALA A 48 3.71 -26.78 4.32
N ARG A 49 4.51 -26.97 5.37
CA ARG A 49 5.69 -26.14 5.65
C ARG A 49 6.63 -26.05 4.44
N ASN A 50 6.99 -27.19 3.84
CA ASN A 50 7.88 -27.22 2.68
C ASN A 50 7.31 -26.44 1.49
N THR A 51 6.00 -26.52 1.26
CA THR A 51 5.33 -25.77 0.20
C THR A 51 5.43 -24.26 0.43
N LEU A 52 5.21 -23.79 1.67
CA LEU A 52 5.32 -22.37 2.00
C LEU A 52 6.72 -21.80 1.71
N TYR A 53 7.77 -22.56 2.00
CA TYR A 53 9.15 -22.13 1.75
C TYR A 53 9.50 -22.02 0.25
N ASN A 54 8.70 -22.60 -0.65
CA ASN A 54 8.85 -22.36 -2.09
C ASN A 54 8.38 -20.96 -2.51
N TYR A 55 7.55 -20.30 -1.72
CA TYR A 55 7.03 -18.95 -1.99
C TYR A 55 7.86 -17.87 -1.31
N ALA A 56 8.38 -18.15 -0.12
CA ALA A 56 9.21 -17.22 0.63
C ALA A 56 10.17 -17.94 1.58
N ARG A 57 11.44 -17.53 1.57
CA ARG A 57 12.49 -18.12 2.41
C ARG A 57 12.31 -17.87 3.91
N ASP A 58 11.63 -16.79 4.28
CA ASP A 58 11.42 -16.34 5.67
C ASP A 58 10.18 -15.43 5.77
N LYS A 59 9.78 -15.07 6.99
CA LYS A 59 8.60 -14.22 7.26
C LYS A 59 8.75 -12.85 6.61
N GLY A 60 9.93 -12.25 6.64
CA GLY A 60 10.18 -10.91 6.08
C GLY A 60 10.02 -10.90 4.56
N ALA A 61 10.60 -11.89 3.87
CA ALA A 61 10.47 -12.08 2.43
C ALA A 61 9.01 -12.31 2.01
N LEU A 62 8.25 -13.08 2.79
CA LEU A 62 6.83 -13.29 2.53
C LEU A 62 6.05 -11.97 2.64
N ILE A 63 6.25 -11.23 3.73
CA ILE A 63 5.57 -9.94 3.93
C ILE A 63 5.94 -8.94 2.84
N ALA A 64 7.21 -8.86 2.45
CA ALA A 64 7.64 -7.99 1.34
C ALA A 64 6.90 -8.32 0.03
N ALA A 65 6.81 -9.60 -0.33
CA ALA A 65 6.09 -10.03 -1.52
C ALA A 65 4.59 -9.75 -1.44
N LEU A 66 3.96 -9.99 -0.29
CA LEU A 66 2.55 -9.67 -0.05
C LEU A 66 2.32 -8.15 -0.14
N THR A 67 3.18 -7.33 0.47
CA THR A 67 3.10 -5.87 0.38
C THR A 67 3.13 -5.39 -1.07
N GLU A 68 4.04 -5.89 -1.89
CA GLU A 68 4.09 -5.53 -3.32
C GLU A 68 2.81 -5.96 -4.04
N ARG A 69 2.36 -7.20 -3.81
CA ARG A 69 1.16 -7.74 -4.47
C ARG A 69 -0.11 -7.00 -4.09
N ILE A 70 -0.30 -6.71 -2.80
CA ILE A 70 -1.45 -5.99 -2.26
C ILE A 70 -1.47 -4.54 -2.72
N ALA A 71 -0.31 -3.89 -2.85
CA ALA A 71 -0.23 -2.49 -3.25
C ALA A 71 -0.34 -2.28 -4.77
N ARG A 72 -0.11 -3.31 -5.60
CA ARG A 72 -0.13 -3.22 -7.07
C ARG A 72 -1.41 -2.58 -7.64
N PRO A 73 -2.63 -2.94 -7.21
CA PRO A 73 -3.85 -2.29 -7.69
C PRO A 73 -3.90 -0.80 -7.34
N THR A 74 -3.44 -0.42 -6.15
CA THR A 74 -3.37 0.97 -5.69
C THR A 74 -2.40 1.78 -6.54
N VAL A 75 -1.20 1.25 -6.82
CA VAL A 75 -0.21 1.88 -7.70
C VAL A 75 -0.79 2.11 -9.10
N ALA A 76 -1.45 1.10 -9.68
CA ALA A 76 -2.10 1.22 -10.98
C ALA A 76 -3.22 2.27 -10.97
N ARG A 77 -4.03 2.32 -9.90
CA ARG A 77 -5.10 3.30 -9.74
C ARG A 77 -4.54 4.72 -9.64
N VAL A 78 -3.48 4.93 -8.85
CA VAL A 78 -2.79 6.23 -8.72
C VAL A 78 -2.25 6.68 -10.07
N ALA A 79 -1.58 5.81 -10.82
CA ALA A 79 -1.12 6.12 -12.17
C ALA A 79 -2.28 6.51 -13.11
N GLY A 80 -3.40 5.78 -13.04
CA GLY A 80 -4.61 6.12 -13.81
C GLY A 80 -5.21 7.48 -13.43
N ILE A 81 -5.18 7.86 -12.15
CA ILE A 81 -5.58 9.20 -11.69
C ILE A 81 -4.62 10.26 -12.24
N GLY A 82 -3.32 10.01 -12.15
CA GLY A 82 -2.28 10.87 -12.68
C GLY A 82 -2.37 11.08 -14.18
N ALA A 83 -2.80 10.09 -14.96
CA ALA A 83 -2.92 10.23 -16.42
C ALA A 83 -4.07 11.15 -16.88
N ARG A 84 -5.02 11.51 -16.00
CA ARG A 84 -6.17 12.37 -16.34
C ARG A 84 -5.80 13.85 -16.40
N VAL A 85 -4.86 14.22 -17.26
CA VAL A 85 -4.34 15.60 -17.37
C VAL A 85 -5.41 16.65 -17.70
N ALA A 86 -6.60 16.28 -18.17
CA ALA A 86 -7.71 17.22 -18.35
C ALA A 86 -8.40 17.63 -17.03
N ASP A 87 -8.29 16.79 -15.99
CA ASP A 87 -8.86 17.07 -14.68
C ASP A 87 -7.95 18.05 -13.90
N PRO A 88 -8.52 18.94 -13.06
CA PRO A 88 -7.73 19.80 -12.20
C PRO A 88 -6.77 19.00 -11.30
N ALA A 89 -5.55 19.49 -11.14
CA ALA A 89 -4.51 18.88 -10.31
C ALA A 89 -4.99 18.71 -8.86
N ALA A 90 -5.75 19.68 -8.33
CA ALA A 90 -6.35 19.59 -7.00
C ALA A 90 -7.34 18.43 -6.84
N VAL A 91 -8.08 18.09 -7.91
CA VAL A 91 -9.02 16.95 -7.91
C VAL A 91 -8.24 15.65 -7.95
N ARG A 92 -7.27 15.52 -8.85
CA ARG A 92 -6.40 14.34 -8.96
C ARG A 92 -5.65 14.05 -7.68
N LEU A 93 -5.06 15.07 -7.04
CA LEU A 93 -4.33 14.92 -5.79
C LEU A 93 -5.24 14.44 -4.66
N ARG A 94 -6.45 14.97 -4.55
CA ARG A 94 -7.44 14.53 -3.57
C ARG A 94 -7.80 13.05 -3.74
N GLU A 95 -8.08 12.64 -4.97
CA GLU A 95 -8.40 11.25 -5.28
C GLU A 95 -7.22 10.31 -4.99
N ILE A 96 -5.98 10.74 -5.28
CA ILE A 96 -4.78 9.97 -4.93
C ILE A 96 -4.69 9.78 -3.41
N VAL A 97 -4.90 10.85 -2.62
CA VAL A 97 -4.88 10.76 -1.14
C VAL A 97 -5.93 9.77 -0.64
N GLU A 98 -7.15 9.84 -1.16
CA GLU A 98 -8.25 8.93 -0.79
C GLU A 98 -7.91 7.47 -1.11
N VAL A 99 -7.43 7.19 -2.32
CA VAL A 99 -7.04 5.85 -2.76
C VAL A 99 -5.90 5.28 -1.92
N VAL A 100 -4.86 6.09 -1.67
CA VAL A 100 -3.70 5.65 -0.91
C VAL A 100 -4.08 5.40 0.54
N LEU A 101 -4.79 6.32 1.21
CA LEU A 101 -5.20 6.09 2.61
C LEU A 101 -6.15 4.91 2.76
N ALA A 102 -7.07 4.70 1.83
CA ALA A 102 -7.94 3.53 1.85
C ALA A 102 -7.13 2.22 1.75
N ALA A 103 -6.17 2.16 0.83
CA ALA A 103 -5.29 0.98 0.70
C ALA A 103 -4.48 0.73 1.98
N LEU A 104 -3.97 1.79 2.59
CA LEU A 104 -3.19 1.70 3.82
C LEU A 104 -4.03 1.24 5.02
N THR A 105 -5.34 1.04 4.93
CA THR A 105 -6.11 0.35 5.99
C THR A 105 -5.86 -1.17 6.04
N ASP A 106 -5.24 -1.76 5.00
CA ASP A 106 -4.88 -3.17 4.99
C ASP A 106 -3.80 -3.46 6.07
N PRO A 107 -4.03 -4.43 6.98
CA PRO A 107 -3.09 -4.75 8.05
C PRO A 107 -1.67 -5.10 7.56
N VAL A 108 -1.52 -5.68 6.37
CA VAL A 108 -0.21 -6.02 5.81
C VAL A 108 0.52 -4.75 5.36
N LEU A 109 -0.18 -3.79 4.75
CA LEU A 109 0.41 -2.51 4.37
C LEU A 109 0.73 -1.63 5.59
N GLN A 110 -0.04 -1.74 6.67
CA GLN A 110 0.25 -1.07 7.94
C GLN A 110 1.58 -1.49 8.59
N LEU A 111 2.08 -2.70 8.28
CA LEU A 111 3.38 -3.15 8.78
C LEU A 111 4.55 -2.25 8.32
N MET A 112 4.38 -1.50 7.23
CA MET A 112 5.38 -0.58 6.70
C MET A 112 5.62 0.63 7.60
N PHE A 113 4.67 0.97 8.47
CA PHE A 113 4.74 2.11 9.38
C PHE A 113 5.13 1.73 10.81
N ARG A 114 5.45 0.45 11.05
CA ARG A 114 5.96 0.02 12.37
C ARG A 114 7.30 0.71 12.67
N PRO A 115 7.55 1.10 13.93
CA PRO A 115 8.77 1.80 14.32
C PRO A 115 10.02 0.99 13.96
N VAL A 116 11.04 1.69 13.44
CA VAL A 116 12.32 1.12 13.00
C VAL A 116 13.07 0.57 14.22
N GLY A 117 13.23 -0.74 14.29
CA GLY A 117 13.90 -1.44 15.41
C GLY A 117 13.41 -2.88 15.63
N ALA A 118 12.19 -3.22 15.22
CA ALA A 118 11.80 -4.61 14.95
C ALA A 118 12.38 -5.01 13.58
N ASP A 119 12.56 -6.30 13.30
CA ASP A 119 12.98 -6.85 12.00
C ASP A 119 11.96 -6.53 10.89
N ALA A 120 11.80 -5.25 10.57
CA ALA A 120 10.94 -4.78 9.51
C ALA A 120 11.59 -5.18 8.19
N PRO A 121 10.86 -5.89 7.30
CA PRO A 121 11.39 -6.18 5.98
C PRO A 121 11.67 -4.87 5.25
N LYS A 122 12.95 -4.50 5.18
CA LYS A 122 13.44 -3.50 4.24
C LYS A 122 13.45 -4.15 2.86
N ALA A 123 12.29 -4.22 2.23
CA ALA A 123 12.25 -4.48 0.79
C ALA A 123 12.81 -3.24 0.07
N PRO A 124 13.93 -3.34 -0.66
CA PRO A 124 14.32 -2.28 -1.58
C PRO A 124 13.21 -2.14 -2.63
N GLY A 125 12.61 -0.96 -2.76
CA GLY A 125 11.65 -0.69 -3.84
C GLY A 125 10.19 -1.10 -3.58
N GLY A 126 9.69 -0.98 -2.34
CA GLY A 126 8.25 -1.08 -2.04
C GLY A 126 7.37 -0.15 -2.91
N PRO A 127 6.04 -0.18 -2.81
CA PRO A 127 5.13 0.51 -3.74
C PRO A 127 5.22 2.04 -3.76
N PHE A 128 5.81 2.65 -2.72
CA PHE A 128 5.78 4.09 -2.49
C PHE A 128 6.53 4.95 -3.53
N PRO A 129 7.72 4.60 -4.06
CA PRO A 129 8.40 5.43 -5.05
C PRO A 129 7.55 5.69 -6.31
N ALA A 130 6.74 4.71 -6.75
CA ALA A 130 5.84 4.91 -7.87
C ALA A 130 4.72 5.91 -7.56
N ILE A 131 4.15 5.83 -6.34
CA ILE A 131 3.12 6.78 -5.87
C ILE A 131 3.72 8.18 -5.71
N VAL A 132 4.90 8.29 -5.09
CA VAL A 132 5.64 9.54 -4.91
C VAL A 132 5.91 10.20 -6.25
N ALA A 133 6.41 9.44 -7.23
CA ALA A 133 6.68 9.97 -8.57
C ALA A 133 5.40 10.48 -9.26
N GLU A 134 4.24 9.84 -9.03
CA GLU A 134 2.97 10.32 -9.58
C GLU A 134 2.49 11.61 -8.89
N VAL A 135 2.59 11.67 -7.56
CA VAL A 135 2.26 12.90 -6.80
C VAL A 135 3.14 14.06 -7.25
N GLU A 136 4.44 13.80 -7.47
CA GLU A 136 5.39 14.78 -7.99
C GLU A 136 5.00 15.29 -9.39
N ARG A 137 4.53 14.40 -10.28
CA ARG A 137 3.99 14.78 -11.60
C ARG A 137 2.75 15.66 -11.48
N VAL A 138 1.78 15.26 -10.65
CA VAL A 138 0.53 16.02 -10.42
C VAL A 138 0.85 17.40 -9.86
N LEU A 139 1.80 17.48 -8.92
CA LEU A 139 2.19 18.74 -8.30
C LEU A 139 2.82 19.69 -9.32
N ARG A 140 3.74 19.20 -10.16
CA ARG A 140 4.33 20.02 -11.24
C ARG A 140 3.30 20.51 -12.25
N ASP A 141 2.37 19.66 -12.66
CA ASP A 141 1.30 20.02 -13.60
C ASP A 141 0.40 21.12 -13.02
N GLY A 142 0.02 21.00 -11.74
CA GLY A 142 -0.77 22.03 -11.06
C GLY A 142 -0.04 23.37 -10.92
N ILE A 143 1.27 23.36 -10.64
CA ILE A 143 2.10 24.58 -10.61
C ILE A 143 2.18 25.21 -12.01
N ALA A 144 2.45 24.42 -13.04
CA ALA A 144 2.58 24.92 -14.42
C ALA A 144 1.29 25.56 -14.95
N ARG A 145 0.12 25.12 -14.45
CA ARG A 145 -1.19 25.67 -14.80
C ARG A 145 -1.66 26.81 -13.91
N GLY A 146 -0.89 27.15 -12.87
CA GLY A 146 -1.29 28.14 -11.86
C GLY A 146 -2.43 27.67 -10.96
N GLU A 147 -2.70 26.37 -10.88
CA GLU A 147 -3.67 25.78 -9.94
C GLU A 147 -3.10 25.66 -8.51
N PHE A 148 -1.78 25.50 -8.40
CA PHE A 148 -1.04 25.48 -7.15
C PHE A 148 -0.03 26.63 -7.10
N ARG A 149 0.24 27.14 -5.91
CA ARG A 149 1.33 28.10 -5.70
C ARG A 149 2.67 27.49 -6.06
N ASP A 150 3.64 28.34 -6.43
CA ASP A 150 5.02 27.90 -6.56
C ASP A 150 5.57 27.50 -5.18
N VAL A 151 6.04 26.25 -5.09
CA VAL A 151 6.60 25.67 -3.86
C VAL A 151 8.13 25.67 -3.86
N GLY A 152 8.77 26.08 -4.96
CA GLY A 152 10.22 26.03 -5.15
C GLY A 152 10.75 24.61 -5.26
N ASP A 153 10.91 23.93 -4.13
CA ASP A 153 11.42 22.56 -4.07
C ASP A 153 10.27 21.54 -4.04
N VAL A 154 9.92 21.07 -5.25
CA VAL A 154 8.88 20.05 -5.45
C VAL A 154 9.24 18.73 -4.76
N PRO A 155 10.45 18.13 -4.94
CA PRO A 155 10.85 16.94 -4.21
C PRO A 155 10.70 17.05 -2.68
N LEU A 156 11.20 18.13 -2.08
CA LEU A 156 11.06 18.35 -0.64
C LEU A 156 9.59 18.46 -0.22
N THR A 157 8.78 19.18 -1.00
CA THR A 157 7.34 19.29 -0.74
C THR A 157 6.68 17.91 -0.72
N VAL A 158 6.94 17.06 -1.73
CA VAL A 158 6.38 15.70 -1.78
C VAL A 158 6.86 14.83 -0.61
N GLU A 159 8.11 14.97 -0.19
CA GLU A 159 8.64 14.29 1.00
C GLU A 159 7.86 14.70 2.26
N LEU A 160 7.64 15.99 2.48
CA LEU A 160 6.87 16.51 3.62
C LEU A 160 5.41 16.05 3.58
N LEU A 161 4.76 16.09 2.41
CA LEU A 161 3.40 15.57 2.22
C LEU A 161 3.33 14.06 2.51
N SER A 162 4.37 13.30 2.17
CA SER A 162 4.47 11.87 2.53
C SER A 162 4.51 11.67 4.05
N GLY A 163 5.09 12.60 4.81
CA GLY A 163 5.00 12.63 6.27
C GLY A 163 3.57 12.79 6.80
N VAL A 164 2.79 13.69 6.19
CA VAL A 164 1.35 13.87 6.51
C VAL A 164 0.56 12.59 6.19
N MET A 165 0.81 11.99 5.02
CA MET A 165 0.20 10.73 4.62
C MET A 165 0.52 9.59 5.59
N ARG A 166 1.78 9.47 6.04
CA ARG A 166 2.18 8.48 7.05
C ARG A 166 1.41 8.67 8.36
N ALA A 167 1.35 9.90 8.88
CA ALA A 167 0.61 10.19 10.10
C ALA A 167 -0.90 9.87 9.96
N GLY A 168 -1.48 10.16 8.79
CA GLY A 168 -2.85 9.79 8.45
C GLY A 168 -3.05 8.28 8.42
N ALA A 169 -2.14 7.55 7.78
CA ALA A 169 -2.19 6.10 7.67
C ALA A 169 -2.07 5.41 9.04
N GLU A 170 -1.11 5.83 9.88
CA GLU A 170 -0.92 5.31 11.24
C GLU A 170 -2.15 5.56 12.13
N ARG A 171 -2.82 6.69 11.96
CA ARG A 171 -4.08 6.98 12.67
C ARG A 171 -5.21 6.09 12.16
N ALA A 172 -5.40 6.01 10.85
CA ALA A 172 -6.44 5.21 10.21
C ALA A 172 -6.29 3.71 10.52
N GLY A 173 -5.06 3.21 10.66
CA GLY A 173 -4.78 1.82 11.01
C GLY A 173 -5.08 1.46 12.47
N ARG A 174 -5.03 2.43 13.39
CA ARG A 174 -5.33 2.20 14.82
C ARG A 174 -6.82 2.12 15.10
N ASP A 175 -7.63 2.88 14.36
CA ASP A 175 -9.08 2.94 14.56
C ASP A 175 -9.82 3.07 13.21
N PRO A 176 -10.46 1.99 12.72
CA PRO A 176 -11.25 2.02 11.50
C PRO A 176 -12.35 3.08 11.50
N ALA A 177 -12.92 3.43 12.66
CA ALA A 177 -13.95 4.47 12.75
C ALA A 177 -13.41 5.87 12.40
N THR A 178 -12.09 6.07 12.53
CA THR A 178 -11.45 7.35 12.22
C THR A 178 -11.05 7.51 10.75
N VAL A 179 -11.16 6.46 9.93
CA VAL A 179 -10.66 6.47 8.54
C VAL A 179 -11.25 7.62 7.73
N ALA A 180 -12.57 7.76 7.71
CA ALA A 180 -13.24 8.81 6.92
C ALA A 180 -12.85 10.23 7.37
N ALA A 181 -12.77 10.47 8.69
CA ALA A 181 -12.37 11.76 9.24
C ALA A 181 -10.89 12.05 8.96
N THR A 182 -10.03 11.04 9.08
CA THR A 182 -8.59 11.14 8.86
C THR A 182 -8.27 11.39 7.39
N THR A 183 -8.95 10.70 6.47
CA THR A 183 -8.81 10.94 5.03
C THR A 183 -9.20 12.36 4.66
N ARG A 184 -10.35 12.84 5.16
CA ARG A 184 -10.80 14.22 4.91
C ARG A 184 -9.80 15.25 5.41
N ALA A 185 -9.34 15.12 6.66
CA ALA A 185 -8.38 16.05 7.26
C ALA A 185 -7.03 16.03 6.52
N THR A 186 -6.55 14.85 6.15
CA THR A 186 -5.30 14.67 5.38
C THR A 186 -5.39 15.37 4.03
N SER A 187 -6.46 15.11 3.25
CA SER A 187 -6.69 15.76 1.97
C SER A 187 -6.78 17.29 2.10
N GLN A 188 -7.47 17.80 3.12
CA GLN A 188 -7.59 19.24 3.35
C GLN A 188 -6.25 19.89 3.70
N LEU A 189 -5.46 19.28 4.60
CA LEU A 189 -4.14 19.80 4.97
C LEU A 189 -3.19 19.83 3.78
N ILE A 190 -3.16 18.74 2.99
CA ILE A 190 -2.33 18.65 1.78
C ILE A 190 -2.72 19.75 0.79
N LEU A 191 -4.00 19.86 0.44
CA LEU A 191 -4.46 20.86 -0.54
C LEU A 191 -4.28 22.30 -0.04
N ALA A 192 -4.55 22.57 1.24
CA ALA A 192 -4.36 23.90 1.81
C ALA A 192 -2.89 24.35 1.81
N SER A 193 -1.94 23.41 1.88
CA SER A 193 -0.51 23.73 1.79
C SER A 193 -0.07 24.15 0.38
N LEU A 194 -0.89 23.89 -0.65
CA LEU A 194 -0.61 24.14 -2.06
C LEU A 194 -1.44 25.28 -2.67
N ALA A 195 -2.41 25.81 -1.90
CA ALA A 195 -3.27 26.92 -2.30
C ALA A 195 -2.52 28.26 -2.31
#